data_AF-A0A1E5FE57-F1
#
_entry.id   AF-A0A1E5FE57-F1
#
_cell.length_a   1.000
_cell.length_b   1.000
_cell.length_c   1.000
_cell.angle_alpha   90.00
_cell.angle_beta   90.00
_cell.angle_gamma   90.00
#
_symmetry.space_group_name_H-M   'P 1'
#
loop_
_entity.id
_entity.type
_entity.pdbx_description
1 polymer ?
#
loop_
_entity_poly.entity_id
_entity_poly.type
_entity_poly.pdbx_seq_one_letter_code
_entity_poly.pdbx_strand_id
1 'polypeptide(L)'
;MAKKYYVVWKGRTPGIFTTWNECKSQVDGFAGARYKSFPTLVEAESAFGGKASSASSSASTSGSSSTKPSVAGKPKKAKVPPLSEQQISEMPFDIKIYTDGACEPNPGEAGTGLAVYLNNELTELWYGLYQQVGTNNTAELHGLKQAFILAKEKLKGGLSVAIYCDSKYSIDCITKWATGWEKKGWTKSGGEIKNLDIIKPAYALYQELASKITIYHVNGHVGIEGNELADRMSIVAIASKEQDLSRYTETDDLTEILALRAG
;
A
#
# COMPACT_ATOMS: atom_id res chain seq x y z
N MET A 1 -11.67 34.05 -26.77
CA MET A 1 -11.93 33.06 -25.70
C MET A 1 -11.10 31.82 -25.99
N ALA A 2 -10.25 31.39 -25.05
CA ALA A 2 -9.39 30.22 -25.26
C ALA A 2 -10.24 28.94 -25.29
N LYS A 3 -10.11 28.15 -26.37
CA LYS A 3 -10.72 26.82 -26.47
C LYS A 3 -10.09 25.91 -25.41
N LYS A 4 -10.91 25.27 -24.58
CA LYS A 4 -10.47 24.32 -23.55
C LYS A 4 -11.04 22.94 -23.87
N TYR A 5 -10.24 21.92 -23.62
CA TYR A 5 -10.62 20.51 -23.81
C TYR A 5 -10.83 19.87 -22.45
N TYR A 6 -11.86 19.05 -22.30
CA TYR A 6 -12.27 18.47 -21.03
C TYR A 6 -12.17 16.95 -21.12
N VAL A 7 -11.32 16.36 -20.31
CA VAL A 7 -11.15 14.92 -20.23
C VAL A 7 -11.99 14.39 -19.09
N VAL A 8 -12.85 13.41 -19.34
CA VAL A 8 -13.63 12.68 -18.35
C VAL A 8 -13.08 11.26 -18.28
N TRP A 9 -12.45 10.89 -17.16
CA TRP A 9 -11.99 9.51 -16.89
C TRP A 9 -13.05 8.67 -16.21
N LYS A 10 -13.93 9.30 -15.41
CA LYS A 10 -15.03 8.64 -14.72
C LYS A 10 -16.25 9.55 -14.77
N GLY A 11 -17.33 9.07 -15.35
CA GLY A 11 -18.57 9.80 -15.61
C GLY A 11 -19.53 8.89 -16.37
N ARG A 12 -20.66 9.41 -16.84
CA ARG A 12 -21.62 8.65 -17.66
C ARG A 12 -20.96 8.10 -18.93
N THR A 13 -20.19 8.94 -19.62
CA THR A 13 -19.38 8.55 -20.79
C THR A 13 -17.96 9.10 -20.65
N PRO A 14 -16.94 8.26 -20.43
CA PRO A 14 -15.54 8.68 -20.46
C PRO A 14 -15.10 9.12 -21.87
N GLY A 15 -14.32 10.19 -21.97
CA GLY A 15 -13.88 10.73 -23.25
C GLY A 15 -13.31 12.13 -23.16
N ILE A 16 -13.00 12.71 -24.32
CA ILE A 16 -12.50 14.08 -24.45
C ILE A 16 -13.58 14.93 -25.13
N PHE A 17 -14.00 15.99 -24.46
CA PHE A 17 -15.04 16.91 -24.91
C PHE A 17 -14.44 18.28 -25.21
N THR A 18 -14.95 18.97 -26.23
CA THR A 18 -14.42 20.28 -26.64
C THR A 18 -15.20 21.45 -26.01
N THR A 19 -16.32 21.14 -25.35
CA THR A 19 -17.14 22.14 -24.67
C THR A 19 -17.43 21.74 -23.22
N TRP A 20 -17.61 22.75 -22.35
CA TRP A 20 -17.95 22.51 -20.94
C TRP A 20 -19.34 21.89 -20.78
N ASN A 21 -20.31 22.25 -21.62
CA ASN A 21 -21.67 21.71 -21.53
C ASN A 21 -21.70 20.19 -21.80
N GLU A 22 -20.91 19.71 -22.75
CA GLU A 22 -20.74 18.27 -23.02
C GLU A 22 -20.04 17.56 -21.86
N CYS A 23 -18.96 18.14 -21.32
CA CYS A 23 -18.30 17.57 -20.13
C CYS A 23 -19.25 17.52 -18.94
N LYS A 24 -20.01 18.60 -18.70
CA LYS A 24 -20.92 18.74 -17.57
C LYS A 24 -22.01 17.67 -17.61
N SER A 25 -22.62 17.40 -18.77
CA SER A 25 -23.65 16.35 -18.87
C SER A 25 -23.12 14.94 -18.51
N GLN A 26 -21.81 14.70 -18.63
CA GLN A 26 -21.21 13.42 -18.25
C GLN A 26 -20.85 13.30 -16.76
N VAL A 27 -20.66 14.41 -16.06
CA VAL A 27 -20.13 14.40 -14.68
C VAL A 27 -21.11 14.95 -13.65
N ASP A 28 -22.09 15.74 -14.07
CA ASP A 28 -23.08 16.37 -13.20
C ASP A 28 -24.03 15.31 -12.61
N GLY A 29 -24.09 15.26 -11.28
CA GLY A 29 -24.83 14.25 -10.52
C GLY A 29 -24.26 12.82 -10.55
N PHE A 30 -23.07 12.59 -11.12
CA PHE A 30 -22.45 11.27 -11.16
C PHE A 30 -21.51 11.05 -9.95
N ALA A 31 -21.86 10.09 -9.08
CA ALA A 31 -21.09 9.78 -7.89
C ALA A 31 -19.66 9.32 -8.23
N GLY A 32 -18.65 10.08 -7.78
CA GLY A 32 -17.25 9.79 -8.03
C GLY A 32 -16.75 10.16 -9.44
N ALA A 33 -17.38 11.15 -10.10
CA ALA A 33 -16.90 11.64 -11.39
C ALA A 33 -15.45 12.18 -11.30
N ARG A 34 -14.63 11.87 -12.31
CA ARG A 34 -13.24 12.32 -12.44
C ARG A 34 -13.06 12.97 -13.80
N TYR A 35 -12.82 14.27 -13.82
CA TYR A 35 -12.59 15.05 -15.04
C TYR A 35 -11.57 16.18 -14.82
N LYS A 36 -10.97 16.69 -15.91
CA LYS A 36 -10.03 17.83 -15.87
C LYS A 36 -10.04 18.56 -17.20
N SER A 37 -9.85 19.88 -17.17
CA SER A 37 -9.71 20.69 -18.37
C SER A 37 -8.25 20.93 -18.73
N PHE A 38 -7.97 21.02 -20.02
CA PHE A 38 -6.65 21.24 -20.62
C PHE A 38 -6.71 22.35 -21.66
N PRO A 39 -5.64 23.15 -21.80
CA PRO A 39 -5.55 24.22 -22.79
C PRO A 39 -5.40 23.72 -24.23
N THR A 40 -4.94 22.49 -24.45
CA THR A 40 -4.73 21.92 -25.79
C THR A 40 -5.29 20.51 -25.92
N LEU A 41 -5.67 20.12 -27.15
CA LEU A 41 -6.18 18.78 -27.45
C LEU A 41 -5.11 17.71 -27.16
N VAL A 42 -3.85 18.02 -27.49
CA VAL A 42 -2.70 17.12 -27.31
C VAL A 42 -2.48 16.78 -25.83
N GLU A 43 -2.60 17.77 -24.94
CA GLU A 43 -2.52 17.54 -23.49
C GLU A 43 -3.71 16.70 -22.99
N ALA A 44 -4.92 16.97 -23.50
CA ALA A 44 -6.11 16.19 -23.16
C ALA A 44 -5.99 14.72 -23.59
N GLU A 45 -5.49 14.44 -24.80
CA GLU A 45 -5.27 13.09 -25.33
C GLU A 45 -4.19 12.33 -24.56
N SER A 46 -3.10 13.03 -24.22
CA SER A 46 -2.04 12.49 -23.38
C SER A 46 -2.55 12.12 -21.99
N ALA A 47 -3.41 12.98 -21.42
CA ALA A 47 -3.97 12.77 -20.10
C ALA A 47 -5.06 11.67 -20.07
N PHE A 48 -5.83 11.50 -21.15
CA PHE A 48 -6.83 10.42 -21.27
C PHE A 48 -6.18 9.03 -21.44
N GLY A 49 -4.95 8.97 -21.94
CA GLY A 49 -4.21 7.71 -22.06
C GLY A 49 -4.27 7.11 -23.46
N GLY A 50 -3.96 7.90 -24.49
CA GLY A 50 -3.41 7.38 -25.74
C GLY A 50 -4.26 6.34 -26.48
N LYS A 51 -5.53 6.68 -26.75
CA LYS A 51 -6.24 6.50 -28.02
C LYS A 51 -7.64 7.08 -27.82
N ALA A 52 -7.76 8.38 -28.12
CA ALA A 52 -9.07 8.93 -28.43
C ALA A 52 -9.46 8.36 -29.80
N SER A 53 -10.22 7.27 -29.79
CA SER A 53 -11.04 6.91 -30.95
C SER A 53 -12.12 7.98 -31.08
N SER A 54 -11.81 9.05 -31.81
CA SER A 54 -12.85 9.93 -32.31
C SER A 54 -13.52 9.29 -33.51
N ALA A 55 -14.84 9.21 -33.39
CA ALA A 55 -15.85 9.24 -34.45
C ALA A 55 -16.45 7.90 -34.93
N SER A 56 -17.79 7.97 -34.90
CA SER A 56 -18.80 7.10 -35.46
C SER A 56 -18.50 6.53 -36.85
N SER A 57 -19.12 5.36 -37.08
CA SER A 57 -19.65 4.88 -38.36
C SER A 57 -18.72 4.89 -39.58
N SER A 58 -18.19 3.71 -39.94
CA SER A 58 -18.57 2.97 -41.16
C SER A 58 -17.50 1.96 -41.59
N ALA A 59 -18.00 0.82 -42.10
CA ALA A 59 -17.37 -0.10 -43.05
C ALA A 59 -16.07 -0.84 -42.64
N SER A 60 -16.28 -2.11 -42.28
CA SER A 60 -15.42 -3.22 -42.71
C SER A 60 -15.39 -3.32 -44.24
N THR A 61 -14.20 -3.37 -44.87
CA THR A 61 -13.85 -4.31 -45.95
C THR A 61 -12.32 -4.39 -46.08
N SER A 62 -11.79 -5.56 -45.68
CA SER A 62 -10.64 -6.33 -46.18
C SER A 62 -9.30 -5.70 -46.61
N GLY A 63 -8.23 -6.42 -46.25
CA GLY A 63 -7.03 -6.60 -47.07
C GLY A 63 -5.78 -5.95 -46.44
N SER A 64 -4.91 -6.69 -45.75
CA SER A 64 -3.91 -7.64 -46.24
C SER A 64 -2.51 -7.01 -46.31
N SER A 65 -1.53 -7.71 -45.71
CA SER A 65 -0.08 -7.64 -45.95
C SER A 65 0.62 -6.33 -45.58
N SER A 66 1.85 -6.26 -45.10
CA SER A 66 2.88 -7.20 -44.66
C SER A 66 4.05 -6.32 -44.16
N THR A 67 4.99 -6.95 -43.45
CA THR A 67 6.40 -6.52 -43.27
C THR A 67 6.75 -5.31 -42.36
N LYS A 68 7.26 -5.68 -41.18
CA LYS A 68 8.43 -5.12 -40.45
C LYS A 68 9.47 -4.41 -41.35
N PRO A 69 10.22 -3.38 -40.89
CA PRO A 69 11.18 -3.57 -39.78
C PRO A 69 11.23 -2.47 -38.71
N SER A 70 11.60 -2.95 -37.53
CA SER A 70 11.95 -2.26 -36.30
C SER A 70 13.22 -1.41 -36.45
N VAL A 71 13.18 -0.16 -35.94
CA VAL A 71 14.38 0.52 -35.42
C VAL A 71 14.06 1.14 -34.06
N ALA A 72 14.92 0.80 -33.10
CA ALA A 72 14.85 0.92 -31.66
C ALA A 72 14.25 2.23 -31.07
N GLY A 73 13.22 2.06 -30.24
CA GLY A 73 12.76 3.06 -29.27
C GLY A 73 13.49 2.93 -27.93
N LYS A 74 13.87 4.07 -27.34
CA LYS A 74 14.40 4.18 -25.97
C LYS A 74 13.42 3.57 -24.94
N PRO A 75 13.89 2.88 -23.88
CA PRO A 75 13.03 2.07 -23.03
C PRO A 75 12.16 2.93 -22.09
N LYS A 76 10.84 2.67 -22.11
CA LYS A 76 9.93 3.08 -21.03
C LYS A 76 10.34 2.32 -19.76
N LYS A 77 10.52 3.01 -18.62
CA LYS A 77 10.70 2.35 -17.32
C LYS A 77 9.46 1.48 -17.05
N ALA A 78 9.64 0.16 -17.10
CA ALA A 78 8.61 -0.79 -16.74
C ALA A 78 8.18 -0.56 -15.28
N LYS A 79 6.87 -0.59 -15.02
CA LYS A 79 6.38 -0.68 -13.63
C LYS A 79 6.85 -2.02 -13.09
N VAL A 80 7.65 -2.01 -12.03
CA VAL A 80 8.06 -3.24 -11.33
C VAL A 80 6.79 -3.86 -10.76
N PRO A 81 6.49 -5.14 -11.05
CA PRO A 81 5.34 -5.84 -10.46
C PRO A 81 5.49 -5.89 -8.93
N PRO A 82 4.37 -5.99 -8.19
CA PRO A 82 4.43 -6.20 -6.74
C PRO A 82 5.17 -7.52 -6.44
N LEU A 83 5.75 -7.60 -5.24
CA LEU A 83 6.43 -8.81 -4.77
C LEU A 83 5.42 -9.98 -4.70
N SER A 84 5.84 -11.15 -5.17
CA SER A 84 5.11 -12.41 -4.97
C SER A 84 5.68 -13.22 -3.81
N GLU A 85 4.88 -14.17 -3.30
CA GLU A 85 5.31 -15.14 -2.27
C GLU A 85 6.61 -15.86 -2.67
N GLN A 86 6.67 -16.37 -3.91
CA GLN A 86 7.87 -17.03 -4.41
C GLN A 86 9.11 -16.13 -4.36
N GLN A 87 9.00 -14.88 -4.82
CA GLN A 87 10.11 -13.94 -4.79
C GLN A 87 10.56 -13.65 -3.37
N ILE A 88 9.64 -13.57 -2.41
CA ILE A 88 9.95 -13.34 -1.00
C ILE A 88 10.68 -14.54 -0.40
N SER A 89 10.18 -15.75 -0.63
CA SER A 89 10.81 -16.99 -0.13
C SER A 89 12.24 -17.18 -0.63
N GLU A 90 12.55 -16.73 -1.86
CA GLU A 90 13.89 -16.77 -2.47
C GLU A 90 14.84 -15.69 -1.91
N MET A 91 14.34 -14.70 -1.15
CA MET A 91 15.20 -13.66 -0.56
C MET A 91 16.06 -14.24 0.58
N PRO A 92 17.36 -13.90 0.64
CA PRO A 92 18.33 -14.50 1.55
C PRO A 92 18.30 -13.84 2.95
N PHE A 93 17.11 -13.75 3.56
CA PHE A 93 16.95 -13.30 4.93
C PHE A 93 16.55 -14.47 5.82
N ASP A 94 17.28 -14.64 6.92
CA ASP A 94 16.98 -15.65 7.95
C ASP A 94 15.61 -15.37 8.55
N ILE A 95 15.35 -14.10 8.91
CA ILE A 95 14.10 -13.64 9.51
C ILE A 95 13.30 -12.79 8.53
N LYS A 96 12.02 -13.14 8.37
CA LYS A 96 11.02 -12.35 7.63
C LYS A 96 9.88 -11.98 8.58
N ILE A 97 9.68 -10.69 8.83
CA ILE A 97 8.63 -10.18 9.72
C ILE A 97 7.57 -9.50 8.86
N TYR A 98 6.33 -9.96 8.96
CA TYR A 98 5.17 -9.36 8.31
C TYR A 98 4.36 -8.58 9.34
N THR A 99 3.81 -7.44 8.93
CA THR A 99 2.98 -6.59 9.80
C THR A 99 1.74 -6.14 9.07
N ASP A 100 0.62 -6.15 9.76
CA ASP A 100 -0.66 -5.63 9.29
C ASP A 100 -1.43 -5.00 10.46
N GLY A 101 -2.39 -4.13 10.16
CA GLY A 101 -3.21 -3.45 11.15
C GLY A 101 -4.62 -3.16 10.63
N ALA A 102 -5.63 -3.68 11.31
CA ALA A 102 -7.03 -3.49 10.97
C ALA A 102 -7.70 -2.43 11.87
N CYS A 103 -8.76 -1.81 11.33
CA CYS A 103 -9.64 -0.93 12.10
C CYS A 103 -11.08 -0.91 11.55
N GLU A 104 -12.07 -1.22 12.39
CA GLU A 104 -13.48 -1.27 11.99
C GLU A 104 -14.43 -0.71 13.06
N PRO A 105 -15.31 0.27 12.73
CA PRO A 105 -15.18 1.18 11.58
C PRO A 105 -13.89 2.02 11.70
N ASN A 106 -13.58 2.88 10.73
CA ASN A 106 -12.38 3.73 10.76
C ASN A 106 -12.76 5.22 10.83
N PRO A 107 -12.61 5.92 11.97
CA PRO A 107 -12.05 5.45 13.25
C PRO A 107 -13.00 4.53 14.04
N GLY A 108 -12.43 3.67 14.89
CA GLY A 108 -13.17 2.65 15.65
C GLY A 108 -12.23 1.66 16.34
N GLU A 109 -12.69 0.42 16.54
CA GLU A 109 -11.86 -0.61 17.16
C GLU A 109 -10.70 -0.96 16.21
N ALA A 110 -9.47 -0.98 16.73
CA ALA A 110 -8.27 -1.22 15.95
C ALA A 110 -7.36 -2.23 16.65
N GLY A 111 -6.63 -3.03 15.87
CA GLY A 111 -5.73 -4.06 16.37
C GLY A 111 -4.58 -4.31 15.41
N THR A 112 -3.48 -4.86 15.95
CA THR A 112 -2.24 -5.09 15.21
C THR A 112 -1.93 -6.58 15.17
N GLY A 113 -1.42 -7.05 14.03
CA GLY A 113 -0.93 -8.41 13.87
C GLY A 113 0.46 -8.49 13.25
N LEU A 114 1.23 -9.50 13.64
CA LEU A 114 2.53 -9.81 13.05
C LEU A 114 2.69 -11.31 12.84
N ALA A 115 3.41 -11.66 11.78
CA ALA A 115 3.92 -13.01 11.54
C ALA A 115 5.44 -12.98 11.36
N VAL A 116 6.14 -13.92 11.97
CA VAL A 116 7.60 -14.02 11.96
C VAL A 116 8.00 -15.40 11.46
N TYR A 117 8.80 -15.40 10.40
CA TYR A 117 9.35 -16.60 9.82
C TYR A 117 10.84 -16.66 10.08
N LEU A 118 11.35 -17.87 10.34
CA LEU A 118 12.76 -18.21 10.33
C LEU A 118 13.01 -19.21 9.21
N ASN A 119 13.90 -18.90 8.27
CA ASN A 119 14.23 -19.78 7.15
C ASN A 119 13.00 -20.25 6.35
N ASN A 120 12.04 -19.34 6.12
CA ASN A 120 10.75 -19.59 5.45
C ASN A 120 9.78 -20.53 6.18
N GLU A 121 10.03 -20.83 7.46
CA GLU A 121 9.08 -21.53 8.32
C GLU A 121 8.46 -20.55 9.31
N LEU A 122 7.14 -20.59 9.48
CA LEU A 122 6.46 -19.78 10.48
C LEU A 122 6.97 -20.19 11.87
N THR A 123 7.39 -19.21 12.67
CA THR A 123 7.87 -19.45 14.04
C THR A 123 7.07 -18.68 15.07
N GLU A 124 6.61 -17.48 14.71
CA GLU A 124 5.87 -16.64 15.63
C GLU A 124 4.69 -15.93 14.97
N LEU A 125 3.58 -15.91 15.69
CA LEU A 125 2.42 -15.07 15.46
C LEU A 125 2.19 -14.23 16.70
N TRP A 126 1.89 -12.96 16.46
CA TRP A 126 1.66 -11.96 17.50
C TRP A 126 0.42 -11.17 17.17
N TYR A 127 -0.38 -10.90 18.20
CA TYR A 127 -1.59 -10.10 18.11
C TYR A 127 -1.69 -9.17 19.31
N GLY A 128 -2.42 -8.07 19.16
CA GLY A 128 -2.80 -7.20 20.27
C GLY A 128 -2.72 -5.73 19.92
N LEU A 129 -2.30 -4.92 20.89
CA LEU A 129 -2.30 -3.44 20.78
C LEU A 129 -3.69 -2.89 20.43
N TYR A 130 -4.72 -3.53 20.98
CA TYR A 130 -6.10 -3.15 20.80
C TYR A 130 -6.35 -1.71 21.27
N GLN A 131 -7.06 -0.96 20.46
CA GLN A 131 -7.56 0.37 20.79
C GLN A 131 -9.05 0.43 20.50
N GLN A 132 -9.83 0.85 21.50
CA GLN A 132 -11.26 1.06 21.33
C GLN A 132 -11.57 2.19 20.32
N VAL A 133 -10.69 3.19 20.23
CA VAL A 133 -10.82 4.33 19.29
C VAL A 133 -9.47 4.58 18.63
N GLY A 134 -9.15 3.76 17.63
CA GLY A 134 -7.99 3.90 16.76
C GLY A 134 -8.36 4.24 15.33
N THR A 135 -7.36 4.17 14.44
CA THR A 135 -7.52 4.21 12.98
C THR A 135 -6.68 3.11 12.37
N ASN A 136 -6.93 2.75 11.10
CA ASN A 136 -6.07 1.81 10.38
C ASN A 136 -4.59 2.25 10.43
N ASN A 137 -4.34 3.52 10.15
CA ASN A 137 -2.99 4.10 10.22
C ASN A 137 -2.33 3.97 11.59
N THR A 138 -3.11 4.01 12.67
CA THR A 138 -2.60 3.87 14.04
C THR A 138 -2.16 2.42 14.28
N ALA A 139 -3.00 1.44 13.95
CA ALA A 139 -2.67 0.01 14.05
C ALA A 139 -1.43 -0.35 13.21
N GLU A 140 -1.39 0.12 11.97
CA GLU A 140 -0.29 -0.12 11.04
C GLU A 140 1.06 0.46 11.52
N LEU A 141 1.03 1.65 12.13
CA LEU A 141 2.22 2.25 12.73
C LEU A 141 2.69 1.47 13.96
N HIS A 142 1.74 0.93 14.75
CA HIS A 142 2.07 0.03 15.85
C HIS A 142 2.72 -1.26 15.35
N GLY A 143 2.18 -1.90 14.31
CA GLY A 143 2.76 -3.09 13.68
C GLY A 143 4.19 -2.86 13.24
N LEU A 144 4.43 -1.79 12.47
CA LEU A 144 5.78 -1.46 12.00
C LEU A 144 6.75 -1.17 13.17
N LYS A 145 6.29 -0.47 14.22
CA LYS A 145 7.09 -0.22 15.43
C LYS A 145 7.48 -1.53 16.11
N GLN A 146 6.55 -2.47 16.28
CA GLN A 146 6.84 -3.76 16.91
C GLN A 146 7.77 -4.62 16.07
N ALA A 147 7.64 -4.58 14.75
CA ALA A 147 8.59 -5.25 13.86
C ALA A 147 10.02 -4.72 14.02
N PHE A 148 10.22 -3.42 14.27
CA PHE A 148 11.55 -2.89 14.59
C PHE A 148 12.09 -3.42 15.92
N ILE A 149 11.23 -3.59 16.94
CA ILE A 149 11.63 -4.14 18.24
C ILE A 149 12.09 -5.60 18.07
N LEU A 150 11.28 -6.41 17.39
CA LEU A 150 11.61 -7.81 17.07
C LEU A 150 12.87 -7.89 16.20
N ALA A 151 13.00 -7.06 15.16
CA ALA A 151 14.18 -7.03 14.31
C ALA A 151 15.45 -6.71 15.11
N LYS A 152 15.39 -5.76 16.05
CA LYS A 152 16.51 -5.41 16.94
C LYS A 152 16.95 -6.61 17.78
N GLU A 153 16.01 -7.41 18.26
CA GLU A 153 16.30 -8.63 19.02
C GLU A 153 16.95 -9.70 18.12
N LYS A 154 16.34 -10.01 16.97
CA LYS A 154 16.87 -11.04 16.05
C LYS A 154 18.25 -10.68 15.51
N LEU A 155 18.51 -9.42 15.21
CA LEU A 155 19.83 -8.92 14.80
C LEU A 155 20.89 -9.09 15.89
N LYS A 156 20.54 -8.99 17.18
CA LYS A 156 21.48 -9.28 18.27
C LYS A 156 21.88 -10.76 18.30
N GLY A 157 20.99 -11.65 17.83
CA GLY A 157 21.28 -13.07 17.61
C GLY A 157 22.15 -13.36 16.38
N GLY A 158 22.53 -12.34 15.61
CA GLY A 158 23.34 -12.50 14.40
C GLY A 158 22.55 -12.89 13.14
N LEU A 159 21.21 -12.86 13.20
CA LEU A 159 20.33 -13.19 12.08
C LEU A 159 20.08 -11.97 11.18
N SER A 160 19.99 -12.21 9.88
CA SER A 160 19.57 -11.21 8.89
C SER A 160 18.04 -11.03 8.90
N VAL A 161 17.56 -9.79 8.74
CA VAL A 161 16.13 -9.46 8.91
C VAL A 161 15.58 -8.63 7.75
N ALA A 162 14.43 -9.05 7.22
CA ALA A 162 13.57 -8.23 6.37
C ALA A 162 12.19 -8.03 7.02
N ILE A 163 11.63 -6.83 6.84
CA ILE A 163 10.29 -6.46 7.30
C ILE A 163 9.42 -6.23 6.07
N TYR A 164 8.23 -6.81 6.07
CA TYR A 164 7.21 -6.71 5.03
C TYR A 164 5.99 -6.03 5.65
N CYS A 165 5.63 -4.85 5.14
CA CYS A 165 4.52 -4.05 5.64
C CYS A 165 3.67 -3.62 4.45
N ASP A 166 2.37 -3.79 4.53
CA ASP A 166 1.43 -3.39 3.48
C ASP A 166 1.01 -1.91 3.58
N SER A 167 1.22 -1.29 4.74
CA SER A 167 1.03 0.15 4.89
C SER A 167 2.19 0.98 4.32
N LYS A 168 2.02 1.39 3.06
CA LYS A 168 2.85 2.44 2.46
C LYS A 168 2.89 3.72 3.30
N TYR A 169 1.80 4.05 3.98
CA TYR A 169 1.74 5.21 4.88
C TYR A 169 2.74 5.06 6.03
N SER A 170 2.75 3.92 6.73
CA SER A 170 3.67 3.67 7.84
C SER A 170 5.12 3.69 7.37
N ILE A 171 5.42 3.03 6.25
CA ILE A 171 6.76 3.03 5.65
C ILE A 171 7.21 4.45 5.32
N ASP A 172 6.39 5.25 4.62
CA ASP A 172 6.76 6.61 4.21
C ASP A 172 6.87 7.56 5.41
N CYS A 173 6.03 7.41 6.43
CA CYS A 173 6.12 8.13 7.71
C CYS A 173 7.51 8.00 8.32
N ILE A 174 8.01 6.77 8.46
CA ILE A 174 9.28 6.50 9.13
C ILE A 174 10.47 6.77 8.22
N THR A 175 10.44 6.30 6.97
CA THR A 175 11.63 6.29 6.09
C THR A 175 11.83 7.59 5.31
N LYS A 176 10.81 8.44 5.16
CA LYS A 176 10.87 9.65 4.34
C LYS A 176 10.53 10.92 5.10
N TRP A 177 9.45 10.91 5.88
CA TRP A 177 8.91 12.14 6.45
C TRP A 177 9.49 12.46 7.83
N ALA A 178 9.69 11.45 8.67
CA ALA A 178 10.17 11.63 10.04
C ALA A 178 11.49 12.41 10.13
N THR A 179 12.47 12.16 9.27
CA THR A 179 13.72 12.95 9.24
C THR A 179 13.49 14.44 9.01
N GLY A 180 12.53 14.79 8.15
CA GLY A 180 12.17 16.19 7.90
C GLY A 180 11.42 16.82 9.09
N TRP A 181 10.56 16.04 9.74
CA TRP A 181 9.82 16.48 10.93
C TRP A 181 10.74 16.66 12.13
N GLU A 182 11.64 15.71 12.40
CA GLU A 182 12.64 15.77 13.47
C GLU A 182 13.49 17.05 13.37
N LYS A 183 14.02 17.35 12.18
CA LYS A 183 14.80 18.58 11.92
C LYS A 183 14.02 19.88 12.19
N LYS A 184 12.68 19.82 12.16
CA LYS A 184 11.77 20.93 12.44
C LYS A 184 11.18 20.88 13.86
N GLY A 185 11.78 20.10 14.76
CA GLY A 185 11.29 19.95 16.13
C GLY A 185 9.92 19.25 16.21
N TRP A 186 9.64 18.35 15.27
CA TRP A 186 8.39 17.59 15.15
C TRP A 186 7.16 18.46 14.90
N THR A 187 7.30 19.41 13.97
CA THR A 187 6.23 20.28 13.49
C THR A 187 6.07 20.17 11.97
N LYS A 188 4.88 20.48 11.46
CA LYS A 188 4.63 20.60 10.00
C LYS A 188 3.77 21.82 9.69
N SER A 189 3.95 22.37 8.49
CA SER A 189 3.08 23.42 7.96
C SER A 189 1.67 22.86 7.78
N GLY A 190 0.68 23.42 8.48
CA GLY A 190 -0.71 22.97 8.41
C GLY A 190 -1.20 22.13 9.60
N GLY A 191 -0.47 22.11 10.72
CA GLY A 191 -0.98 21.59 12.00
C GLY A 191 -0.12 20.48 12.60
N GLU A 192 -0.72 19.69 13.49
CA GLU A 192 -0.04 18.61 14.19
C GLU A 192 0.26 17.40 13.28
N ILE A 193 1.34 16.70 13.58
CA ILE A 193 1.63 15.40 12.98
C ILE A 193 0.78 14.37 13.72
N LYS A 194 -0.15 13.72 13.01
CA LYS A 194 -0.99 12.66 13.59
C LYS A 194 -0.12 11.44 13.94
N ASN A 195 -0.47 10.72 15.02
CA ASN A 195 0.25 9.54 15.50
C ASN A 195 1.72 9.82 15.88
N LEU A 196 2.05 11.06 16.23
CA LEU A 196 3.42 11.48 16.51
C LEU A 196 4.05 10.72 17.70
N ASP A 197 3.23 10.37 18.67
CA ASP A 197 3.55 9.54 19.83
C ASP A 197 4.00 8.13 19.45
N ILE A 198 3.54 7.58 18.32
CA ILE A 198 3.99 6.29 17.77
C ILE A 198 5.17 6.48 16.82
N ILE A 199 5.10 7.50 15.95
CA ILE A 199 6.10 7.78 14.91
C ILE A 199 7.46 8.10 15.52
N LYS A 200 7.51 8.94 16.56
CA LYS A 200 8.78 9.32 17.23
C LYS A 200 9.59 8.11 17.72
N PRO A 201 9.04 7.22 18.57
CA PRO A 201 9.78 6.05 19.04
C PRO A 201 10.06 5.05 17.92
N ALA A 202 9.14 4.85 16.96
CA ALA A 202 9.38 3.98 15.81
C ALA A 202 10.54 4.48 14.93
N TYR A 203 10.63 5.79 14.71
CA TYR A 203 11.71 6.39 13.94
C TYR A 203 13.05 6.34 14.67
N ALA A 204 13.08 6.52 15.99
CA ALA A 204 14.30 6.32 16.78
C ALA A 204 14.84 4.89 16.64
N LEU A 205 13.96 3.88 16.73
CA LEU A 205 14.33 2.48 16.49
C LEU A 205 14.84 2.28 15.06
N TYR A 206 14.15 2.83 14.06
CA TYR A 206 14.58 2.76 12.67
C TYR A 206 15.98 3.34 12.45
N GLN A 207 16.31 4.48 13.07
CA GLN A 207 17.65 5.08 12.96
C GLN A 207 18.77 4.14 13.43
N GLU A 208 18.52 3.33 14.47
CA GLU A 208 19.48 2.33 14.95
C GLU A 208 19.63 1.13 14.00
N LEU A 209 18.58 0.83 13.21
CA LEU A 209 18.44 -0.40 12.44
C LEU A 209 18.62 -0.22 10.93
N ALA A 210 18.49 1.00 10.41
CA ALA A 210 18.34 1.27 8.97
C ALA A 210 19.45 0.69 8.08
N SER A 211 20.67 0.51 8.60
CA SER A 211 21.78 -0.10 7.87
C SER A 211 21.84 -1.64 7.95
N LYS A 212 20.97 -2.26 8.76
CA LYS A 212 20.97 -3.69 9.09
C LYS A 212 19.70 -4.43 8.67
N ILE A 213 18.62 -3.70 8.37
CA ILE A 213 17.33 -4.27 7.96
C ILE A 213 16.98 -3.82 6.54
N THR A 214 16.13 -4.59 5.87
CA THR A 214 15.44 -4.14 4.65
C THR A 214 13.93 -4.09 4.91
N ILE A 215 13.27 -3.03 4.44
CA ILE A 215 11.81 -2.87 4.54
C ILE A 215 11.22 -2.96 3.14
N TYR A 216 10.33 -3.92 2.94
CA TYR A 216 9.57 -4.12 1.71
C TYR A 216 8.12 -3.71 1.90
N HIS A 217 7.58 -3.06 0.88
CA HIS A 217 6.13 -2.90 0.76
C HIS A 217 5.55 -4.13 0.07
N VAL A 218 4.58 -4.77 0.70
CA VAL A 218 3.75 -5.81 0.10
C VAL A 218 2.35 -5.25 -0.16
N ASN A 219 1.57 -5.87 -1.03
CA ASN A 219 0.17 -5.48 -1.17
C ASN A 219 -0.65 -6.34 -0.20
N GLY A 220 -1.63 -5.75 0.48
CA GLY A 220 -2.60 -6.51 1.25
C GLY A 220 -3.46 -7.42 0.37
N HIS A 221 -3.84 -8.58 0.90
CA HIS A 221 -4.78 -9.55 0.29
C HIS A 221 -4.41 -10.04 -1.13
N VAL A 222 -3.13 -10.31 -1.38
CA VAL A 222 -2.65 -10.83 -2.68
C VAL A 222 -2.08 -12.25 -2.62
N GLY A 223 -2.33 -13.04 -1.57
CA GLY A 223 -1.82 -14.40 -1.45
C GLY A 223 -0.39 -14.50 -0.88
N ILE A 224 0.07 -13.49 -0.14
CA ILE A 224 1.34 -13.58 0.61
C ILE A 224 0.98 -14.11 1.99
N GLU A 225 1.36 -15.35 2.28
CA GLU A 225 0.90 -16.10 3.46
C GLU A 225 1.20 -15.33 4.75
N GLY A 226 2.43 -14.84 4.90
CA GLY A 226 2.83 -14.09 6.09
C GLY A 226 2.04 -12.79 6.29
N ASN A 227 1.64 -12.10 5.21
CA ASN A 227 0.79 -10.91 5.32
C ASN A 227 -0.64 -11.29 5.69
N GLU A 228 -1.17 -12.36 5.10
CA GLU A 228 -2.52 -12.83 5.41
C GLU A 228 -2.62 -13.28 6.87
N LEU A 229 -1.60 -13.95 7.40
CA LEU A 229 -1.53 -14.30 8.82
C LEU A 229 -1.45 -13.05 9.72
N ALA A 230 -0.68 -12.03 9.34
CA ALA A 230 -0.63 -10.77 10.08
C ALA A 230 -1.99 -10.06 10.08
N ASP A 231 -2.71 -10.04 8.95
CA ASP A 231 -4.10 -9.56 8.86
C ASP A 231 -5.01 -10.33 9.84
N ARG A 232 -4.98 -11.67 9.84
CA ARG A 232 -5.76 -12.48 10.79
C ARG A 232 -5.45 -12.15 12.24
N MET A 233 -4.16 -12.00 12.57
CA MET A 233 -3.76 -11.63 13.94
C MET A 233 -4.27 -10.24 14.34
N SER A 234 -4.37 -9.30 13.41
CA SER A 234 -4.97 -7.99 13.69
C SER A 234 -6.46 -8.09 14.05
N ILE A 235 -7.18 -9.04 13.44
CA ILE A 235 -8.59 -9.32 13.74
C ILE A 235 -8.75 -10.08 15.05
N VAL A 236 -7.85 -11.03 15.35
CA VAL A 236 -7.79 -11.69 16.66
C VAL A 236 -7.61 -10.65 17.76
N ALA A 237 -6.72 -9.66 17.56
CA ALA A 237 -6.51 -8.56 18.51
C ALA A 237 -7.78 -7.76 18.79
N ILE A 238 -8.56 -7.45 17.76
CA ILE A 238 -9.83 -6.73 17.89
C ILE A 238 -10.86 -7.59 18.63
N ALA A 239 -10.98 -8.87 18.26
CA ALA A 239 -11.95 -9.78 18.84
C ALA A 239 -11.67 -10.09 20.32
N SER A 240 -10.40 -10.28 20.67
CA SER A 240 -9.98 -10.56 22.05
C SER A 240 -9.83 -9.31 22.91
N LYS A 241 -9.76 -8.12 22.29
CA LYS A 241 -9.48 -6.83 22.93
C LYS A 241 -8.15 -6.82 23.70
N GLU A 242 -7.17 -7.54 23.17
CA GLU A 242 -5.85 -7.69 23.78
C GLU A 242 -5.06 -6.38 23.66
N GLN A 243 -4.79 -5.74 24.81
CA GLN A 243 -4.18 -4.41 24.85
C GLN A 243 -2.66 -4.46 24.69
N ASP A 244 -2.02 -5.51 25.18
CA ASP A 244 -0.58 -5.71 25.04
C ASP A 244 -0.27 -6.51 23.77
N LEU A 245 1.00 -6.59 23.36
CA LEU A 245 1.37 -7.49 22.26
C LEU A 245 1.64 -8.88 22.83
N SER A 246 0.86 -9.86 22.40
CA SER A 246 0.86 -11.23 22.94
C SER A 246 1.15 -12.26 21.84
N ARG A 247 1.79 -13.38 22.22
CA ARG A 247 2.01 -14.52 21.32
C ARG A 247 0.69 -15.27 21.12
N TYR A 248 0.34 -15.53 19.86
CA TYR A 248 -0.73 -16.47 19.54
C TYR A 248 -0.25 -17.91 19.78
N THR A 249 -1.03 -18.70 20.51
CA THR A 249 -0.66 -20.06 20.93
C THR A 249 -1.83 -21.05 20.89
N GLU A 250 -2.99 -20.66 20.33
CA GLU A 250 -4.18 -21.53 20.34
C GLU A 250 -4.06 -22.73 19.39
N THR A 251 -3.44 -22.53 18.22
CA THR A 251 -3.18 -23.56 17.21
C THR A 251 -1.92 -23.21 16.40
N ASP A 252 -1.25 -24.23 15.88
CA ASP A 252 -0.14 -24.13 14.91
C ASP A 252 -0.56 -24.55 13.49
N ASP A 253 -1.81 -24.95 13.29
CA ASP A 253 -2.35 -25.28 11.96
C ASP A 253 -2.62 -24.01 11.15
N LEU A 254 -1.76 -23.75 10.16
CA LEU A 254 -1.88 -22.62 9.25
C LEU A 254 -3.25 -22.54 8.56
N THR A 255 -3.86 -23.68 8.25
CA THR A 255 -5.16 -23.73 7.57
C THR A 255 -6.27 -23.20 8.46
N GLU A 256 -6.24 -23.56 9.75
CA GLU A 256 -7.20 -23.06 10.74
C GLU A 256 -7.05 -21.55 10.94
N ILE A 257 -5.80 -21.07 11.01
CA ILE A 257 -5.51 -19.65 11.23
C ILE A 257 -5.94 -18.83 10.02
N LEU A 258 -5.61 -19.27 8.79
CA LEU A 258 -6.00 -18.57 7.56
C LEU A 258 -7.52 -18.57 7.32
N ALA A 259 -8.24 -19.55 7.89
CA ALA A 259 -9.70 -19.62 7.89
C ALA A 259 -10.37 -18.65 8.88
N LEU A 260 -9.62 -18.03 9.80
CA LEU A 260 -10.13 -16.94 10.63
C LEU A 260 -10.61 -15.77 9.76
N ARG A 261 -11.42 -14.90 10.36
CA ARG A 261 -11.94 -13.71 9.69
C ARG A 261 -10.76 -12.81 9.24
N ALA A 262 -10.79 -12.41 7.97
CA ALA A 262 -9.93 -11.37 7.40
C ALA A 262 -10.45 -9.96 7.72
N GLY A 263 -9.55 -8.97 7.72
CA GLY A 263 -9.88 -7.55 7.87
C GLY A 263 -10.55 -6.92 6.67
#